data_AF-A0A8T5GGZ4-F1
#
_entry.id   AF-A0A8T5GGZ4-F1
#
_cell.length_a   1.000
_cell.length_b   1.000
_cell.length_c   1.000
_cell.angle_alpha   90.00
_cell.angle_beta   90.00
_cell.angle_gamma   90.00
#
_symmetry.space_group_name_H-M   'P 1'
#
loop_
_entity.id
_entity.type
_entity.pdbx_description
1 polymer ?
#
loop_
_entity_poly.entity_id
_entity_poly.type
_entity_poly.pdbx_seq_one_letter_code
_entity_poly.pdbx_strand_id
1 'polypeptide(L)'
;MELVEEKIQIIAKEIQEANATPWTVTKIIKALSKMNSGNEKKLREKALELILELDPNAATIYERFNSMKVYTSKELAENFNRGHIITSLLKETSISRSVAEKITREVEEQIKDAKINFLTTGLIRELVNTKLIGYGFEGVRDKYARLGEPSYEIKKKLDKTPYSGEQVREYNNLLVLPKNARKLHFDGTIFIEDIEGFSHRPFSYAFIAEQKETLEKTIGKNIKTLVQKRNNFYLTPNIYGLTYACAPFIKNSVQVKKASSLLKEMLKIPSQGFTTSLELFTPAKLSEFSEHRLRAAELSDNLVEQKNAVVGVDSKYCLKLIKTKGRHFNILNNSSQEYFPLNNRFFSKTQGIDLFVNINLENIATGVDEFFIELENISKDIEKLKDVKRKLLLKKKYNKEYKIENMKTGIGLTNLFKLGENFENEKTMEFAKKTYRELAKLFPKDLFFGLSNEVVREKFSKITGKEILSQEVLGFEECLNSKKCCFTGKAGSIREVNELLDKKVKQIEFIS
;
A
#
# COMPACT_ATOMS: atom_id res chain seq x y z
N MET A 1 -17.07 46.83 18.85
CA MET A 1 -18.33 46.91 18.07
C MET A 1 -18.44 45.74 17.09
N GLU A 2 -17.44 45.50 16.23
CA GLU A 2 -17.42 44.36 15.27
C GLU A 2 -17.77 43.00 15.90
N LEU A 3 -17.16 42.63 17.03
CA LEU A 3 -17.43 41.34 17.71
C LEU A 3 -18.85 41.18 18.27
N VAL A 4 -19.56 42.29 18.52
CA VAL A 4 -20.96 42.25 19.02
C VAL A 4 -21.92 42.13 17.84
N GLU A 5 -21.62 42.86 16.77
CA GLU A 5 -22.37 42.81 15.52
C GLU A 5 -22.30 41.43 14.87
N GLU A 6 -21.13 40.79 14.87
CA GLU A 6 -20.96 39.42 14.39
C GLU A 6 -21.82 38.41 15.16
N LYS A 7 -21.90 38.53 16.50
CA LYS A 7 -22.76 37.68 17.34
C LYS A 7 -24.25 37.88 17.06
N ILE A 8 -24.68 39.13 16.85
CA ILE A 8 -26.07 39.45 16.51
C ILE A 8 -26.41 38.89 15.13
N GLN A 9 -25.50 38.94 14.16
CA GLN A 9 -25.69 38.33 12.84
C GLN A 9 -25.81 36.81 12.91
N ILE A 10 -25.02 36.15 13.77
CA ILE A 10 -25.14 34.71 14.02
C ILE A 10 -26.52 34.37 14.58
N ILE A 11 -26.96 35.08 15.63
CA ILE A 11 -28.29 34.89 16.24
C ILE A 11 -29.39 35.14 15.21
N ALA A 12 -29.31 36.22 14.43
CA ALA A 12 -30.30 36.54 13.41
C ALA A 12 -30.42 35.46 12.35
N LYS A 13 -29.28 34.91 11.92
CA LYS A 13 -29.25 33.78 11.01
C LYS A 13 -29.99 32.60 11.64
N GLU A 14 -29.60 32.15 12.84
CA GLU A 14 -30.24 31.03 13.53
C GLU A 14 -31.76 31.21 13.71
N ILE A 15 -32.24 32.42 13.98
CA ILE A 15 -33.68 32.74 14.07
C ILE A 15 -34.37 32.54 12.70
N GLN A 16 -33.73 32.98 11.62
CA GLN A 16 -34.21 32.73 10.26
C GLN A 16 -34.19 31.23 9.93
N GLU A 17 -33.20 30.47 10.42
CA GLU A 17 -33.11 29.02 10.27
C GLU A 17 -34.21 28.28 11.07
N ALA A 18 -34.77 28.92 12.10
CA ALA A 18 -35.94 28.46 12.82
C ALA A 18 -37.28 28.79 12.12
N ASN A 19 -37.24 29.16 10.82
CA ASN A 19 -38.37 29.55 9.97
C ASN A 19 -39.06 30.86 10.36
N ALA A 20 -38.43 31.71 11.17
CA ALA A 20 -38.98 33.03 11.46
C ALA A 20 -39.00 33.91 10.19
N THR A 21 -40.03 34.77 10.07
CA THR A 21 -40.14 35.67 8.92
C THR A 21 -39.00 36.71 8.89
N PRO A 22 -38.61 37.23 7.71
CA PRO A 22 -37.61 38.30 7.62
C PRO A 22 -37.95 39.55 8.45
N TRP A 23 -39.24 39.86 8.61
CA TRP A 23 -39.71 40.95 9.45
C TRP A 23 -39.46 40.70 10.94
N THR A 24 -39.76 39.49 11.41
CA THR A 24 -39.47 39.04 12.80
C THR A 24 -37.97 39.13 13.09
N VAL A 25 -37.13 38.62 12.19
CA VAL A 25 -35.66 38.66 12.31
C VAL A 25 -35.15 40.10 12.40
N THR A 26 -35.64 40.99 11.53
CA THR A 26 -35.23 42.42 11.51
C THR A 26 -35.61 43.14 12.81
N LYS A 27 -36.80 42.85 13.35
CA LYS A 27 -37.28 43.43 14.62
C LYS A 27 -36.41 42.98 15.80
N ILE A 28 -36.01 41.71 15.82
CA ILE A 28 -35.14 41.15 16.85
C ILE A 28 -33.73 41.71 16.75
N ILE A 29 -33.13 41.78 15.54
CA ILE A 29 -31.81 42.42 15.35
C ILE A 29 -31.84 43.84 15.94
N LYS A 30 -32.84 44.64 15.58
CA LYS A 30 -32.95 46.04 16.05
C LYS A 30 -33.06 46.14 17.58
N ALA A 31 -33.69 45.17 18.23
CA ALA A 31 -33.79 45.10 19.68
C ALA A 31 -32.47 44.66 20.33
N LEU A 32 -31.79 43.65 19.77
CA LEU A 32 -30.50 43.16 20.25
C LEU A 32 -29.39 44.20 20.08
N SER A 33 -29.36 44.94 18.97
CA SER A 33 -28.39 46.03 18.76
C SER A 33 -28.53 47.18 19.75
N LYS A 34 -29.70 47.34 20.39
CA LYS A 34 -29.93 48.32 21.46
C LYS A 34 -29.50 47.81 22.84
N MET A 35 -29.30 46.50 23.00
CA MET A 35 -28.70 45.97 24.22
C MET A 35 -27.20 46.30 24.19
N ASN A 36 -26.74 47.17 25.08
CA ASN A 36 -25.31 47.44 25.31
C ASN A 36 -24.63 46.24 26.00
N SER A 37 -24.73 45.03 25.43
CA SER A 37 -24.17 43.80 26.00
C SER A 37 -23.44 42.98 24.93
N GLY A 38 -22.15 42.72 25.16
CA GLY A 38 -21.36 41.79 24.35
C GLY A 38 -21.45 40.32 24.78
N ASN A 39 -22.25 40.03 25.82
CA ASN A 39 -22.42 38.69 26.36
C ASN A 39 -23.44 37.90 25.52
N GLU A 40 -22.95 36.89 24.82
CA GLU A 40 -23.76 36.07 23.90
C GLU A 40 -24.92 35.36 24.60
N LYS A 41 -24.73 34.88 25.83
CA LYS A 41 -25.78 34.20 26.59
C LYS A 41 -26.97 35.15 26.82
N LYS A 42 -26.69 36.39 27.23
CA LYS A 42 -27.73 37.43 27.44
C LYS A 42 -28.44 37.82 26.14
N LEU A 43 -27.69 37.92 25.04
CA LEU A 43 -28.26 38.20 23.72
C LEU A 43 -29.20 37.06 23.27
N ARG A 44 -28.80 35.79 23.49
CA ARG A 44 -29.60 34.61 23.15
C ARG A 44 -30.86 34.48 24.02
N GLU A 45 -30.75 34.76 25.32
CA GLU A 45 -31.89 34.81 26.25
C GLU A 45 -32.92 35.86 25.80
N LYS A 46 -32.46 37.08 25.47
CA LYS A 46 -33.36 38.13 24.99
C LYS A 46 -33.95 37.82 23.62
N ALA A 47 -33.16 37.22 22.74
CA ALA A 47 -33.65 36.76 21.44
C ALA A 47 -34.79 35.76 21.63
N LEU A 48 -34.62 34.74 22.49
CA LEU A 48 -35.66 33.75 22.76
C LEU A 48 -36.95 34.39 23.29
N GLU A 49 -36.86 35.31 24.25
CA GLU A 49 -38.01 36.07 24.78
C GLU A 49 -38.78 36.78 23.66
N LEU A 50 -38.05 37.49 22.77
CA LEU A 50 -38.67 38.21 21.67
C LEU A 50 -39.26 37.28 20.59
N ILE A 51 -38.66 36.12 20.34
CA ILE A 51 -39.21 35.16 19.38
C ILE A 51 -40.47 34.52 19.96
N LEU A 52 -40.50 34.19 21.26
CA LEU A 52 -41.70 33.64 21.93
C LEU A 52 -42.90 34.58 21.77
N GLU A 53 -42.68 35.89 21.85
CA GLU A 53 -43.75 36.88 21.65
C GLU A 53 -44.21 37.02 20.19
N LEU A 54 -43.28 36.93 19.24
CA LEU A 54 -43.55 37.24 17.83
C LEU A 54 -43.94 36.02 16.99
N ASP A 55 -43.37 34.86 17.30
CA ASP A 55 -43.54 33.61 16.57
C ASP A 55 -43.25 32.40 17.50
N PRO A 56 -44.24 31.95 18.28
CA PRO A 56 -44.06 30.85 19.24
C PRO A 56 -43.56 29.54 18.61
N ASN A 57 -43.90 29.29 17.34
CA ASN A 57 -43.44 28.11 16.61
C ASN A 57 -41.94 28.23 16.28
N ALA A 58 -41.51 29.37 15.76
CA ALA A 58 -40.08 29.63 15.54
C ALA A 58 -39.31 29.66 16.87
N ALA A 59 -39.91 30.12 17.97
CA ALA A 59 -39.30 30.13 19.29
C ALA A 59 -39.00 28.72 19.79
N THR A 60 -39.96 27.82 19.65
CA THR A 60 -39.81 26.40 20.02
C THR A 60 -38.68 25.74 19.23
N ILE A 61 -38.58 26.04 17.92
CA ILE A 61 -37.53 25.52 17.05
C ILE A 61 -36.16 26.13 17.42
N TYR A 62 -36.11 27.45 17.63
CA TYR A 62 -34.91 28.19 18.00
C TYR A 62 -34.36 27.75 19.37
N GLU A 63 -35.22 27.56 20.36
CA GLU A 63 -34.84 27.05 21.69
C GLU A 63 -34.27 25.64 21.60
N ARG A 64 -34.90 24.77 20.80
CA ARG A 64 -34.40 23.41 20.54
C ARG A 64 -33.02 23.42 19.90
N PHE A 65 -32.78 24.32 18.94
CA PHE A 65 -31.46 24.46 18.32
C PHE A 65 -30.40 24.94 19.28
N ASN A 66 -30.72 25.97 20.05
CA ASN A 66 -29.79 26.60 20.97
C ASN A 66 -29.46 25.68 22.16
N SER A 67 -30.37 24.77 22.51
CA SER A 67 -30.15 23.73 23.53
C SER A 67 -29.48 22.46 22.99
N MET A 68 -29.54 22.21 21.68
CA MET A 68 -28.95 21.03 21.07
C MET A 68 -27.42 21.08 21.12
N LYS A 69 -26.85 20.13 21.87
CA LYS A 69 -25.40 19.95 21.98
C LYS A 69 -24.90 18.87 21.05
N VAL A 70 -23.80 19.16 20.37
CA VAL A 70 -23.02 18.21 19.59
C VAL A 70 -21.76 17.87 20.37
N TYR A 71 -21.58 16.58 20.65
CA TYR A 71 -20.40 16.05 21.32
C TYR A 71 -19.34 15.70 20.28
N THR A 72 -18.20 16.36 20.37
CA THR A 72 -17.09 16.23 19.41
C THR A 72 -16.08 15.20 19.90
N SER A 73 -15.24 14.71 18.98
CA SER A 73 -14.14 13.79 19.35
C SER A 73 -13.03 14.45 20.18
N LYS A 74 -13.14 15.74 20.49
CA LYS A 74 -12.22 16.47 21.40
C LYS A 74 -12.77 16.55 22.83
N GLU A 75 -13.81 15.78 23.14
CA GLU A 75 -14.48 15.80 24.44
C GLU A 75 -15.11 17.16 24.77
N LEU A 76 -15.50 17.90 23.73
CA LEU A 76 -16.17 19.19 23.84
C LEU A 76 -17.64 19.06 23.44
N ALA A 77 -18.49 19.78 24.16
CA ALA A 77 -19.88 20.00 23.79
C ALA A 77 -20.03 21.38 23.11
N GLU A 78 -20.41 21.38 21.85
CA GLU A 78 -20.62 22.58 21.05
C GLU A 78 -22.11 22.72 20.70
N ASN A 79 -22.56 23.93 20.36
CA ASN A 79 -23.93 24.11 19.84
C ASN A 79 -24.04 23.49 18.43
N PHE A 80 -25.19 22.90 18.12
CA PHE A 80 -25.45 22.41 16.77
C PHE A 80 -25.39 23.55 15.75
N ASN A 81 -24.61 23.37 14.68
CA ASN A 81 -24.50 24.32 13.58
C ASN A 81 -24.51 23.57 12.25
N ARG A 82 -25.60 23.73 11.50
CA ARG A 82 -25.77 23.09 10.19
C ARG A 82 -24.75 23.55 9.14
N GLY A 83 -24.24 24.78 9.28
CA GLY A 83 -23.17 25.33 8.45
C GLY A 83 -21.89 24.50 8.51
N HIS A 84 -21.63 23.80 9.63
CA HIS A 84 -20.52 22.86 9.74
C HIS A 84 -20.72 21.64 8.83
N ILE A 85 -21.96 21.14 8.69
CA ILE A 85 -22.29 20.02 7.79
C ILE A 85 -22.05 20.43 6.33
N ILE A 86 -22.58 21.58 5.92
CA ILE A 86 -22.42 22.10 4.55
C ILE A 86 -20.93 22.31 4.23
N THR A 87 -20.20 22.97 5.13
CA THR A 87 -18.77 23.24 4.96
C THR A 87 -17.97 21.95 4.85
N SER A 88 -18.26 20.97 5.70
CA SER A 88 -17.64 19.64 5.69
C SER A 88 -17.90 18.91 4.37
N LEU A 89 -19.15 18.87 3.90
CA LEU A 89 -19.53 18.25 2.62
C LEU A 89 -18.81 18.90 1.43
N LEU A 90 -18.78 20.24 1.37
CA LEU A 90 -18.13 20.98 0.29
C LEU A 90 -16.61 20.81 0.29
N LYS A 91 -16.00 20.70 1.47
CA LYS A 91 -14.56 20.54 1.62
C LYS A 91 -14.09 19.13 1.29
N GLU A 92 -14.83 18.11 1.75
CA GLU A 92 -14.40 16.71 1.67
C GLU A 92 -14.85 16.02 0.38
N THR A 93 -15.81 16.61 -0.35
CA THR A 93 -16.42 15.99 -1.53
C THR A 93 -16.46 16.93 -2.74
N SER A 94 -17.11 16.51 -3.81
CA SER A 94 -17.34 17.29 -5.02
C SER A 94 -18.81 17.63 -5.24
N ILE A 95 -19.62 17.61 -4.17
CA ILE A 95 -21.06 17.90 -4.24
C ILE A 95 -21.30 19.40 -4.45
N SER A 96 -22.40 19.76 -5.13
CA SER A 96 -22.77 21.18 -5.26
C SER A 96 -23.29 21.74 -3.94
N ARG A 97 -23.15 23.06 -3.75
CA ARG A 97 -23.67 23.76 -2.57
C ARG A 97 -25.17 23.59 -2.39
N SER A 98 -25.94 23.69 -3.48
CA SER A 98 -27.40 23.51 -3.42
C SER A 98 -27.81 22.12 -2.91
N VAL A 99 -27.12 21.07 -3.34
CA VAL A 99 -27.38 19.70 -2.88
C VAL A 99 -26.90 19.51 -1.44
N ALA A 100 -25.74 20.07 -1.07
CA ALA A 100 -25.25 20.04 0.31
C ALA A 100 -26.23 20.71 1.28
N GLU A 101 -26.77 21.87 0.91
CA GLU A 101 -27.78 22.60 1.68
C GLU A 101 -29.08 21.80 1.81
N LYS A 102 -29.57 21.19 0.72
CA LYS A 102 -30.75 20.32 0.74
C LYS A 102 -30.56 19.13 1.69
N ILE A 103 -29.47 18.38 1.53
CA ILE A 103 -29.17 17.21 2.38
C ILE A 103 -29.05 17.64 3.85
N THR A 104 -28.36 18.76 4.09
CA THR A 104 -28.19 19.28 5.45
C THR A 104 -29.53 19.61 6.09
N ARG A 105 -30.44 20.28 5.37
CA ARG A 105 -31.79 20.60 5.88
C ARG A 105 -32.58 19.34 6.25
N GLU A 106 -32.52 18.31 5.42
CA GLU A 106 -33.23 17.06 5.74
C GLU A 106 -32.62 16.28 6.90
N VAL A 107 -31.29 16.31 7.06
CA VAL A 107 -30.63 15.73 8.24
C VAL A 107 -31.00 16.51 9.49
N GLU A 108 -31.05 17.83 9.40
CA GLU A 108 -31.47 18.72 10.47
C GLU A 108 -32.91 18.41 10.92
N GLU A 109 -33.85 18.28 9.99
CA GLU A 109 -35.23 17.83 10.25
C GLU A 109 -35.25 16.45 10.91
N GLN A 110 -34.49 15.49 10.38
CA GLN A 110 -34.41 14.15 10.95
C GLN A 110 -33.90 14.13 12.39
N ILE A 111 -32.90 14.95 12.72
CA ILE A 111 -32.37 15.07 14.08
C ILE A 111 -33.44 15.64 15.04
N LYS A 112 -34.22 16.64 14.58
CA LYS A 112 -35.31 17.23 15.37
C LYS A 112 -36.39 16.22 15.71
N ASP A 113 -36.80 15.43 14.72
CA ASP A 113 -37.90 14.47 14.86
C ASP A 113 -37.49 13.28 15.74
N ALA A 114 -36.25 12.81 15.58
CA ALA A 114 -35.73 11.65 16.31
C ALA A 114 -35.45 11.92 17.81
N LYS A 115 -35.49 13.19 18.27
CA LYS A 115 -35.23 13.56 19.68
C LYS A 115 -33.93 12.97 20.23
N ILE A 116 -32.85 13.08 19.47
CA ILE A 116 -31.55 12.47 19.82
C ILE A 116 -30.96 13.19 21.05
N ASN A 117 -30.80 12.45 22.15
CA ASN A 117 -30.25 12.99 23.42
C ASN A 117 -28.73 13.19 23.37
N PHE A 118 -28.00 12.34 22.64
CA PHE A 118 -26.54 12.38 22.56
C PHE A 118 -26.09 12.45 21.10
N LEU A 119 -26.08 13.67 20.56
CA LEU A 119 -25.74 13.91 19.17
C LEU A 119 -24.23 14.04 19.01
N THR A 120 -23.61 13.12 18.27
CA THR A 120 -22.16 13.17 18.00
C THR A 120 -21.88 13.60 16.56
N THR A 121 -20.67 14.12 16.32
CA THR A 121 -20.19 14.38 14.94
C THR A 121 -20.18 13.14 14.05
N GLY A 122 -20.01 11.95 14.65
CA GLY A 122 -20.11 10.65 13.95
C GLY A 122 -21.55 10.38 13.49
N LEU A 123 -22.51 10.50 14.40
CA LEU A 123 -23.93 10.28 14.10
C LEU A 123 -24.45 11.25 13.05
N ILE A 124 -24.09 12.54 13.13
CA ILE A 124 -24.45 13.52 12.09
C ILE A 124 -23.93 13.06 10.71
N ARG A 125 -22.68 12.60 10.64
CA ARG A 125 -22.08 12.12 9.39
C ARG A 125 -22.77 10.85 8.88
N GLU A 126 -23.20 9.95 9.76
CA GLU A 126 -24.00 8.77 9.39
C GLU A 126 -25.34 9.17 8.78
N LEU A 127 -26.08 10.10 9.39
CA LEU A 127 -27.34 10.61 8.86
C LEU A 127 -27.15 11.25 7.47
N VAL A 128 -26.10 12.07 7.31
CA VAL A 128 -25.74 12.65 6.02
C VAL A 128 -25.43 11.58 4.97
N ASN A 129 -24.65 10.55 5.33
CA ASN A 129 -24.32 9.45 4.43
C ASN A 129 -25.57 8.66 4.02
N THR A 130 -26.51 8.43 4.93
CA THR A 130 -27.80 7.80 4.62
C THR A 130 -28.60 8.61 3.62
N LYS A 131 -28.66 9.95 3.79
CA LYS A 131 -29.33 10.83 2.83
C LYS A 131 -28.63 10.85 1.47
N LEU A 132 -27.29 10.88 1.43
CA LEU A 132 -26.53 10.79 0.19
C LEU A 132 -26.86 9.50 -0.59
N ILE A 133 -26.93 8.36 0.10
CA ILE A 133 -27.32 7.08 -0.50
C ILE A 133 -28.76 7.14 -1.01
N GLY A 134 -29.70 7.65 -0.21
CA GLY A 134 -31.12 7.78 -0.61
C GLY A 134 -31.33 8.63 -1.87
N TYR A 135 -30.41 9.56 -2.15
CA TYR A 135 -30.40 10.37 -3.37
C TYR A 135 -29.54 9.80 -4.51
N GLY A 136 -28.98 8.60 -4.37
CA GLY A 136 -28.13 7.96 -5.38
C GLY A 136 -26.72 8.54 -5.48
N PHE A 137 -26.27 9.35 -4.51
CA PHE A 137 -24.94 9.96 -4.49
C PHE A 137 -23.87 9.05 -3.84
N GLU A 138 -23.82 7.78 -4.24
CA GLU A 138 -22.89 6.79 -3.67
C GLU A 138 -21.42 7.26 -3.72
N GLY A 139 -20.97 7.76 -4.88
CA GLY A 139 -19.59 8.25 -5.03
C GLY A 139 -19.26 9.50 -4.20
N VAL A 140 -20.26 10.28 -3.78
CA VAL A 140 -20.08 11.39 -2.84
C VAL A 140 -20.01 10.86 -1.41
N ARG A 141 -20.92 9.93 -1.06
CA ARG A 141 -20.91 9.23 0.23
C ARG A 141 -19.57 8.57 0.49
N ASP A 142 -18.98 7.91 -0.51
CA ASP A 142 -17.70 7.23 -0.32
C ASP A 142 -16.58 8.20 0.04
N LYS A 143 -16.57 9.41 -0.54
CA LYS A 143 -15.61 10.47 -0.19
C LYS A 143 -15.87 11.04 1.21
N TYR A 144 -17.12 11.07 1.64
CA TYR A 144 -17.55 11.58 2.95
C TYR A 144 -17.51 10.52 4.07
N ALA A 145 -17.32 9.26 3.71
CA ALA A 145 -17.33 8.14 4.64
C ALA A 145 -16.25 8.28 5.72
N ARG A 146 -16.59 7.81 6.92
CA ARG A 146 -15.67 7.69 8.05
C ARG A 146 -15.24 6.23 8.18
N LEU A 147 -13.95 5.98 8.05
CA LEU A 147 -13.34 4.66 8.13
C LEU A 147 -12.45 4.64 9.39
N GLY A 148 -13.06 4.81 10.56
CA GLY A 148 -12.34 5.20 11.80
C GLY A 148 -12.04 6.71 11.86
N GLU A 149 -11.53 7.27 10.75
CA GLU A 149 -11.41 8.73 10.52
C GLU A 149 -11.97 9.13 9.14
N PRO A 150 -12.24 10.43 8.88
CA PRO A 150 -12.78 10.86 7.60
C PRO A 150 -11.84 10.51 6.43
N SER A 151 -12.40 9.98 5.34
CA SER A 151 -11.63 9.58 4.14
C SER A 151 -10.76 10.72 3.58
N TYR A 152 -11.25 11.96 3.69
CA TYR A 152 -10.49 13.16 3.35
C TYR A 152 -9.18 13.32 4.15
N GLU A 153 -9.23 13.07 5.46
CA GLU A 153 -8.04 13.18 6.32
C GLU A 153 -7.05 12.03 6.07
N ILE A 154 -7.54 10.82 5.79
CA ILE A 154 -6.70 9.68 5.37
C ILE A 154 -5.90 10.07 4.11
N LYS A 155 -6.60 10.54 3.06
CA LYS A 155 -5.96 10.99 1.82
C LYS A 155 -4.90 12.05 2.06
N LYS A 156 -5.21 13.06 2.88
CA LYS A 156 -4.28 14.15 3.23
C LYS A 156 -3.03 13.66 3.96
N LYS A 157 -3.16 12.68 4.88
CA LYS A 157 -2.01 12.06 5.54
C LYS A 157 -1.14 11.30 4.54
N LEU A 158 -1.75 10.49 3.68
CA LEU A 158 -1.08 9.71 2.65
C LEU A 158 -0.33 10.57 1.63
N ASP A 159 -0.74 11.81 1.39
CA ASP A 159 -0.03 12.75 0.51
C ASP A 159 1.26 13.28 1.14
N LYS A 160 1.37 13.26 2.47
CA LYS A 160 2.54 13.77 3.20
C LYS A 160 3.57 12.69 3.52
N THR A 161 3.11 11.53 3.98
CA THR A 161 3.96 10.43 4.43
C THR A 161 3.27 9.09 4.17
N PRO A 162 4.03 8.00 3.97
CA PRO A 162 3.44 6.66 4.03
C PRO A 162 2.76 6.43 5.37
N TYR A 163 1.59 5.78 5.31
CA TYR A 163 0.72 5.56 6.45
C TYR A 163 -0.03 4.25 6.28
N SER A 164 0.03 3.44 7.33
CA SER A 164 -0.57 2.11 7.41
C SER A 164 -1.64 2.09 8.49
N GLY A 165 -2.69 1.32 8.28
CA GLY A 165 -3.73 0.97 9.23
C GLY A 165 -4.96 0.39 8.53
N GLU A 166 -5.85 -0.21 9.30
CA GLU A 166 -7.11 -0.77 8.82
C GLU A 166 -7.94 0.28 8.05
N GLN A 167 -8.00 1.51 8.55
CA GLN A 167 -8.63 2.65 7.88
C GLN A 167 -8.08 2.93 6.47
N VAL A 168 -6.77 2.71 6.26
CA VAL A 168 -6.13 2.93 4.95
C VAL A 168 -6.48 1.80 3.99
N ARG A 169 -6.55 0.56 4.50
CA ARG A 169 -7.03 -0.60 3.73
C ARG A 169 -8.46 -0.35 3.25
N GLU A 170 -9.34 0.05 4.15
CA GLU A 170 -10.73 0.36 3.82
C GLU A 170 -10.85 1.56 2.87
N TYR A 171 -10.02 2.59 3.05
CA TYR A 171 -9.96 3.72 2.12
C TYR A 171 -9.58 3.26 0.71
N ASN A 172 -8.57 2.40 0.58
CA ASN A 172 -8.14 1.89 -0.71
C ASN A 172 -9.20 0.97 -1.34
N ASN A 173 -9.82 0.09 -0.54
CA ASN A 173 -10.94 -0.73 -0.99
C ASN A 173 -12.09 0.12 -1.50
N LEU A 174 -12.52 1.13 -0.75
CA LEU A 174 -13.71 1.91 -1.07
C LEU A 174 -13.48 2.86 -2.26
N LEU A 175 -12.39 3.63 -2.22
CA LEU A 175 -12.20 4.80 -3.08
C LEU A 175 -11.12 4.66 -4.15
N VAL A 176 -10.20 3.72 -4.03
CA VAL A 176 -8.97 3.70 -4.84
C VAL A 176 -8.92 2.52 -5.81
N LEU A 177 -9.24 1.32 -5.34
CA LEU A 177 -9.17 0.11 -6.15
C LEU A 177 -10.25 0.15 -7.25
N PRO A 178 -9.91 -0.20 -8.51
CA PRO A 178 -10.90 -0.40 -9.56
C PRO A 178 -11.95 -1.43 -9.13
N LYS A 179 -13.23 -1.16 -9.43
CA LYS A 179 -14.38 -1.98 -8.99
C LYS A 179 -14.21 -3.47 -9.31
N ASN A 180 -13.79 -3.81 -10.53
CA ASN A 180 -13.60 -5.20 -10.94
C ASN A 180 -12.42 -5.87 -10.23
N ALA A 181 -11.25 -5.22 -10.20
CA ALA A 181 -10.08 -5.74 -9.48
C ALA A 181 -10.38 -5.97 -7.98
N ARG A 182 -11.18 -5.09 -7.37
CA ARG A 182 -11.68 -5.25 -6.01
C ARG A 182 -12.59 -6.48 -5.88
N LYS A 183 -13.53 -6.68 -6.80
CA LYS A 183 -14.40 -7.87 -6.82
C LYS A 183 -13.57 -9.16 -6.90
N LEU A 184 -12.65 -9.22 -7.87
CA LEU A 184 -11.73 -10.35 -8.06
C LEU A 184 -10.85 -10.61 -6.82
N HIS A 185 -10.52 -9.57 -6.05
CA HIS A 185 -9.81 -9.73 -4.79
C HIS A 185 -10.67 -10.38 -3.69
N PHE A 186 -11.93 -9.96 -3.58
CA PHE A 186 -12.86 -10.46 -2.57
C PHE A 186 -13.32 -11.90 -2.87
N ASP A 187 -13.58 -12.23 -4.14
CA ASP A 187 -13.92 -13.60 -4.54
C ASP A 187 -12.71 -14.55 -4.60
N GLY A 188 -11.49 -13.99 -4.49
CA GLY A 188 -10.25 -14.75 -4.43
C GLY A 188 -9.76 -15.32 -5.76
N THR A 189 -10.26 -14.77 -6.87
CA THR A 189 -9.68 -14.95 -8.20
C THR A 189 -8.29 -14.32 -8.29
N ILE A 190 -8.10 -13.16 -7.66
CA ILE A 190 -6.79 -12.53 -7.48
C ILE A 190 -6.51 -12.19 -6.02
N PHE A 191 -5.26 -11.93 -5.68
CA PHE A 191 -4.87 -11.38 -4.38
C PHE A 191 -3.88 -10.23 -4.54
N ILE A 192 -4.27 -9.03 -4.09
CA ILE A 192 -3.41 -7.85 -4.08
C ILE A 192 -2.66 -7.87 -2.73
N GLU A 193 -1.36 -8.09 -2.75
CA GLU A 193 -0.57 -8.30 -1.51
C GLU A 193 -0.65 -7.12 -0.55
N ASP A 194 -0.56 -5.89 -1.07
CA ASP A 194 -0.50 -4.67 -0.28
C ASP A 194 -1.65 -3.71 -0.59
N ILE A 195 -2.87 -4.09 -0.16
CA ILE A 195 -4.04 -3.20 -0.28
C ILE A 195 -3.84 -1.92 0.51
N GLU A 196 -3.28 -2.01 1.71
CA GLU A 196 -3.05 -0.85 2.59
C GLU A 196 -2.08 0.17 1.94
N GLY A 197 -0.98 -0.31 1.37
CA GLY A 197 -0.03 0.55 0.67
C GLY A 197 -0.39 0.88 -0.77
N PHE A 198 -1.54 0.39 -1.28
CA PHE A 198 -1.91 0.49 -2.69
C PHE A 198 -1.79 1.94 -3.20
N SER A 199 -2.33 2.92 -2.48
CA SER A 199 -2.35 4.31 -2.95
C SER A 199 -1.02 5.08 -2.83
N HIS A 200 0.01 4.52 -2.22
CA HIS A 200 1.10 5.38 -1.74
C HIS A 200 2.52 4.79 -1.65
N ARG A 201 2.69 3.47 -1.51
CA ARG A 201 4.03 2.86 -1.44
C ARG A 201 4.24 1.76 -2.48
N PRO A 202 5.45 1.58 -3.07
CA PRO A 202 5.76 0.42 -3.90
C PRO A 202 5.80 -0.86 -3.07
N PHE A 203 5.80 -2.00 -3.75
CA PHE A 203 5.84 -3.30 -3.09
C PHE A 203 7.21 -3.57 -2.44
N SER A 204 8.31 -3.32 -3.15
CA SER A 204 9.65 -3.58 -2.61
C SER A 204 10.72 -2.74 -3.31
N TYR A 205 11.89 -2.63 -2.67
CA TYR A 205 13.05 -1.91 -3.21
C TYR A 205 14.38 -2.43 -2.69
N ALA A 206 15.43 -2.23 -3.47
CA ALA A 206 16.82 -2.51 -3.16
C ALA A 206 17.65 -1.23 -3.39
N PHE A 207 18.27 -0.75 -2.32
CA PHE A 207 19.22 0.35 -2.36
C PHE A 207 20.58 -0.15 -2.80
N ILE A 208 21.25 0.59 -3.66
CA ILE A 208 22.66 0.32 -4.00
C ILE A 208 23.49 0.89 -2.86
N ALA A 209 24.44 0.10 -2.35
CA ALA A 209 25.28 0.50 -1.24
C ALA A 209 26.18 1.69 -1.63
N GLU A 210 26.27 2.67 -0.75
CA GLU A 210 27.15 3.82 -0.92
C GLU A 210 28.35 3.74 0.02
N GLN A 211 29.56 3.93 -0.49
CA GLN A 211 30.75 4.13 0.34
C GLN A 211 30.70 5.50 1.04
N LYS A 212 31.17 5.56 2.28
CA LYS A 212 31.40 6.79 3.07
C LYS A 212 32.85 6.89 3.50
N GLU A 213 33.20 7.80 4.41
CA GLU A 213 34.61 8.08 4.72
C GLU A 213 35.30 6.95 5.51
N THR A 214 34.52 6.14 6.24
CA THR A 214 35.02 5.00 7.01
C THR A 214 34.14 3.77 6.84
N LEU A 215 34.64 2.60 7.24
CA LEU A 215 33.88 1.34 7.25
C LEU A 215 32.62 1.46 8.11
N GLU A 216 32.75 1.96 9.33
CA GLU A 216 31.64 2.11 10.28
C GLU A 216 30.58 3.09 9.76
N LYS A 217 31.01 4.21 9.15
CA LYS A 217 30.08 5.17 8.53
C LYS A 217 29.40 4.59 7.30
N THR A 218 30.11 3.80 6.50
CA THR A 218 29.56 3.11 5.31
C THR A 218 28.45 2.16 5.74
N ILE A 219 28.73 1.26 6.68
CA ILE A 219 27.75 0.30 7.21
C ILE A 219 26.58 1.06 7.86
N GLY A 220 26.87 1.99 8.78
CA GLY A 220 25.86 2.72 9.54
C GLY A 220 24.93 3.57 8.66
N LYS A 221 25.45 4.24 7.63
CA LYS A 221 24.63 5.10 6.74
C LYS A 221 23.70 4.27 5.85
N ASN A 222 24.17 3.16 5.29
CA ASN A 222 23.33 2.29 4.45
C ASN A 222 22.19 1.68 5.27
N ILE A 223 22.47 1.18 6.47
CA ILE A 223 21.46 0.63 7.38
C ILE A 223 20.49 1.70 7.85
N LYS A 224 20.99 2.88 8.25
CA LYS A 224 20.14 4.02 8.64
C LYS A 224 19.17 4.39 7.52
N THR A 225 19.60 4.33 6.26
CA THR A 225 18.73 4.60 5.10
C THR A 225 17.60 3.58 5.01
N LEU A 226 17.87 2.28 5.19
CA LEU A 226 16.82 1.26 5.22
C LEU A 226 15.79 1.53 6.31
N VAL A 227 16.24 1.81 7.53
CA VAL A 227 15.36 2.05 8.68
C VAL A 227 14.49 3.29 8.44
N GLN A 228 15.09 4.39 7.99
CA GLN A 228 14.38 5.65 7.74
C GLN A 228 13.35 5.53 6.60
N LYS A 229 13.60 4.65 5.63
CA LYS A 229 12.75 4.48 4.45
C LYS A 229 11.88 3.22 4.51
N ARG A 230 11.87 2.48 5.63
CA ARG A 230 11.15 1.20 5.75
C ARG A 230 9.67 1.32 5.40
N ASN A 231 9.02 2.37 5.87
CA ASN A 231 7.58 2.58 5.67
C ASN A 231 7.24 3.00 4.23
N ASN A 232 8.23 3.34 3.41
CA ASN A 232 8.04 3.69 2.02
C ASN A 232 7.78 2.49 1.13
N PHE A 233 7.89 1.25 1.65
CA PHE A 233 7.71 0.01 0.89
C PHE A 233 6.90 -1.01 1.71
N TYR A 234 6.22 -1.93 1.03
CA TYR A 234 5.52 -3.03 1.71
C TYR A 234 6.51 -4.00 2.35
N LEU A 235 7.34 -4.63 1.52
CA LEU A 235 8.45 -5.45 1.97
C LEU A 235 9.57 -4.57 2.52
N THR A 236 10.32 -5.13 3.46
CA THR A 236 11.53 -4.49 3.96
C THR A 236 12.48 -4.21 2.79
N PRO A 237 13.00 -2.96 2.65
CA PRO A 237 13.96 -2.65 1.61
C PRO A 237 15.30 -3.34 1.87
N ASN A 238 16.04 -3.63 0.80
CA ASN A 238 17.26 -4.44 0.82
C ASN A 238 18.48 -3.63 0.39
N ILE A 239 19.69 -4.18 0.56
CA ILE A 239 20.93 -3.55 0.09
C ILE A 239 21.60 -4.43 -0.96
N TYR A 240 21.97 -3.78 -2.06
CA TYR A 240 22.76 -4.35 -3.15
C TYR A 240 24.21 -3.88 -3.06
N GLY A 241 25.18 -4.80 -3.07
CA GLY A 241 26.61 -4.46 -3.16
C GLY A 241 27.26 -3.93 -1.89
N LEU A 242 26.74 -4.26 -0.70
CA LEU A 242 27.30 -3.77 0.56
C LEU A 242 28.75 -4.25 0.79
N THR A 243 29.07 -5.47 0.35
CA THR A 243 30.43 -6.01 0.46
C THR A 243 31.41 -5.19 -0.37
N TYR A 244 31.00 -4.76 -1.56
CA TYR A 244 31.78 -3.87 -2.43
C TYR A 244 31.99 -2.48 -1.83
N ALA A 245 30.94 -1.84 -1.30
CA ALA A 245 31.08 -0.53 -0.64
C ALA A 245 32.03 -0.58 0.58
N CYS A 246 32.16 -1.73 1.24
CA CYS A 246 33.07 -1.93 2.37
C CYS A 246 34.50 -2.32 1.96
N ALA A 247 34.67 -2.90 0.77
CA ALA A 247 35.93 -3.50 0.34
C ALA A 247 37.14 -2.54 0.28
N PRO A 248 37.00 -1.24 -0.07
CA PRO A 248 38.12 -0.29 -0.04
C PRO A 248 38.82 -0.13 1.33
N PHE A 249 38.13 -0.44 2.43
CA PHE A 249 38.68 -0.34 3.78
C PHE A 249 39.42 -1.60 4.24
N ILE A 250 39.49 -2.62 3.39
CA ILE A 250 40.00 -3.94 3.73
C ILE A 250 41.36 -4.16 3.05
N LYS A 251 42.43 -4.03 3.84
CA LYS A 251 43.83 -4.23 3.41
C LYS A 251 44.37 -5.60 3.83
N ASN A 252 43.85 -6.17 4.91
CA ASN A 252 44.32 -7.43 5.48
C ASN A 252 43.18 -8.27 6.11
N SER A 253 43.50 -9.51 6.48
CA SER A 253 42.55 -10.48 7.05
C SER A 253 41.98 -10.05 8.41
N VAL A 254 42.70 -9.22 9.18
CA VAL A 254 42.20 -8.66 10.44
C VAL A 254 41.02 -7.71 10.18
N GLN A 255 41.14 -6.86 9.17
CA GLN A 255 40.06 -5.95 8.77
C GLN A 255 38.87 -6.69 8.15
N VAL A 256 39.11 -7.79 7.42
CA VAL A 256 38.02 -8.68 6.95
C VAL A 256 37.21 -9.21 8.12
N LYS A 257 37.88 -9.72 9.17
CA LYS A 257 37.21 -10.23 10.38
C LYS A 257 36.42 -9.14 11.08
N LYS A 258 36.99 -7.93 11.22
CA LYS A 258 36.30 -6.77 11.79
C LYS A 258 35.05 -6.40 11.00
N ALA A 259 35.17 -6.23 9.68
CA ALA A 259 34.04 -5.90 8.81
C ALA A 259 32.95 -6.98 8.82
N SER A 260 33.35 -8.25 8.78
CA SER A 260 32.44 -9.39 8.85
C SER A 260 31.68 -9.42 10.17
N SER A 261 32.35 -9.16 11.31
CA SER A 261 31.69 -9.12 12.62
C SER A 261 30.62 -8.03 12.68
N LEU A 262 30.96 -6.81 12.25
CA LEU A 262 30.02 -5.69 12.22
C LEU A 262 28.82 -5.99 11.33
N LEU A 263 29.04 -6.51 10.12
CA LEU A 263 27.95 -6.87 9.20
C LEU A 263 27.07 -8.00 9.75
N LYS A 264 27.66 -9.01 10.41
CA LYS A 264 26.89 -10.08 11.07
C LYS A 264 26.01 -9.54 12.19
N GLU A 265 26.53 -8.67 13.04
CA GLU A 265 25.75 -8.04 14.10
C GLU A 265 24.56 -7.28 13.53
N MET A 266 24.76 -6.56 12.43
CA MET A 266 23.69 -5.81 11.77
C MET A 266 22.63 -6.71 11.11
N LEU A 267 23.04 -7.78 10.42
CA LEU A 267 22.12 -8.73 9.79
C LEU A 267 21.30 -9.53 10.81
N LYS A 268 21.78 -9.65 12.06
CA LYS A 268 21.08 -10.31 13.17
C LYS A 268 19.99 -9.46 13.80
N ILE A 269 19.92 -8.15 13.53
CA ILE A 269 18.92 -7.27 14.16
C ILE A 269 17.53 -7.68 13.67
N PRO A 270 16.68 -8.32 14.52
CA PRO A 270 15.43 -8.94 14.07
C PRO A 270 14.42 -7.91 13.56
N SER A 271 14.47 -6.69 14.10
CA SER A 271 13.61 -5.58 13.69
C SER A 271 13.95 -5.02 12.30
N GLN A 272 15.05 -5.46 11.68
CA GLN A 272 15.51 -4.92 10.41
C GLN A 272 15.27 -5.83 9.21
N GLY A 273 15.25 -7.17 9.37
CA GLY A 273 14.75 -8.15 8.38
C GLY A 273 15.17 -7.99 6.91
N PHE A 274 16.24 -7.23 6.62
CA PHE A 274 16.66 -6.89 5.25
C PHE A 274 17.63 -7.94 4.74
N THR A 275 17.58 -8.17 3.43
CA THR A 275 18.52 -9.02 2.70
C THR A 275 19.66 -8.17 2.17
N THR A 276 20.88 -8.70 2.23
CA THR A 276 22.03 -8.15 1.49
C THR A 276 22.44 -9.11 0.39
N SER A 277 22.79 -8.60 -0.79
CA SER A 277 23.56 -9.42 -1.73
C SER A 277 25.03 -9.49 -1.35
N LEU A 278 25.64 -10.59 -1.75
CA LEU A 278 27.04 -10.96 -1.56
C LEU A 278 27.64 -11.29 -2.93
N GLU A 279 28.15 -10.27 -3.62
CA GLU A 279 28.58 -10.38 -5.02
C GLU A 279 30.00 -10.95 -5.15
N LEU A 280 30.13 -12.01 -5.94
CA LEU A 280 31.39 -12.67 -6.29
C LEU A 280 31.93 -12.25 -7.66
N PHE A 281 31.23 -11.33 -8.30
CA PHE A 281 31.55 -10.66 -9.57
C PHE A 281 31.53 -9.16 -9.36
N THR A 282 32.03 -8.37 -10.32
CA THR A 282 32.01 -6.90 -10.25
C THR A 282 30.70 -6.37 -10.82
N PRO A 283 29.80 -5.79 -10.00
CA PRO A 283 28.55 -5.23 -10.49
C PRO A 283 28.79 -3.99 -11.36
N ALA A 284 28.04 -3.83 -12.44
CA ALA A 284 28.09 -2.67 -13.33
C ALA A 284 27.76 -1.37 -12.60
N LYS A 285 26.89 -1.42 -11.58
CA LYS A 285 26.55 -0.27 -10.72
C LYS A 285 27.63 0.10 -9.70
N LEU A 286 28.66 -0.74 -9.56
CA LEU A 286 29.73 -0.62 -8.57
C LEU A 286 31.08 -0.87 -9.25
N SER A 287 31.18 -0.55 -10.55
CA SER A 287 32.35 -0.78 -11.37
C SER A 287 33.58 0.00 -10.88
N GLU A 288 33.36 1.13 -10.20
CA GLU A 288 34.38 1.92 -9.53
C GLU A 288 35.14 1.14 -8.44
N PHE A 289 34.57 0.04 -7.94
CA PHE A 289 35.18 -0.82 -6.92
C PHE A 289 35.77 -2.11 -7.51
N SER A 290 35.99 -2.18 -8.83
CA SER A 290 36.46 -3.39 -9.51
C SER A 290 37.78 -3.94 -8.95
N GLU A 291 38.71 -3.05 -8.57
CA GLU A 291 40.00 -3.42 -8.01
C GLU A 291 39.88 -4.16 -6.67
N HIS A 292 38.76 -4.01 -5.97
CA HIS A 292 38.51 -4.62 -4.66
C HIS A 292 37.71 -5.92 -4.73
N ARG A 293 37.44 -6.46 -5.93
CA ARG A 293 36.64 -7.68 -6.13
C ARG A 293 37.02 -8.84 -5.21
N LEU A 294 38.32 -9.15 -5.10
CA LEU A 294 38.77 -10.26 -4.27
C LEU A 294 38.50 -10.03 -2.78
N ARG A 295 38.60 -8.78 -2.30
CA ARG A 295 38.28 -8.42 -0.91
C ARG A 295 36.78 -8.46 -0.64
N ALA A 296 35.96 -8.01 -1.60
CA ALA A 296 34.50 -8.14 -1.51
C ALA A 296 34.07 -9.61 -1.48
N ALA A 297 34.72 -10.47 -2.26
CA ALA A 297 34.46 -11.91 -2.25
C ALA A 297 34.90 -12.58 -0.94
N GLU A 298 36.06 -12.20 -0.39
CA GLU A 298 36.53 -12.67 0.92
C GLU A 298 35.55 -12.29 2.05
N LEU A 299 35.00 -11.08 2.01
CA LEU A 299 33.95 -10.65 2.93
C LEU A 299 32.64 -11.45 2.72
N SER A 300 32.28 -11.72 1.46
CA SER A 300 31.11 -12.52 1.09
C SER A 300 31.18 -13.95 1.63
N ASP A 301 32.34 -14.61 1.54
CA ASP A 301 32.54 -15.97 2.10
C ASP A 301 32.27 -16.03 3.61
N ASN A 302 32.61 -14.97 4.33
CA ASN A 302 32.38 -14.87 5.76
C ASN A 302 30.91 -14.63 6.13
N LEU A 303 30.09 -14.18 5.18
CA LEU A 303 28.69 -13.80 5.38
C LEU A 303 27.69 -14.76 4.74
N VAL A 304 28.15 -15.72 3.93
CA VAL A 304 27.27 -16.59 3.12
C VAL A 304 26.25 -17.38 3.93
N GLU A 305 26.57 -17.75 5.16
CA GLU A 305 25.70 -18.53 6.06
C GLU A 305 24.63 -17.67 6.74
N GLN A 306 24.64 -16.35 6.56
CA GLN A 306 23.62 -15.49 7.15
C GLN A 306 22.29 -15.74 6.45
N LYS A 307 21.23 -15.95 7.26
CA LYS A 307 19.87 -16.20 6.75
C LYS A 307 19.39 -15.12 5.77
N ASN A 308 19.79 -13.87 5.96
CA ASN A 308 19.36 -12.73 5.15
C ASN A 308 20.44 -12.32 4.12
N ALA A 309 21.00 -13.30 3.41
CA ALA A 309 22.01 -13.06 2.40
C ALA A 309 21.72 -13.85 1.10
N VAL A 310 22.10 -13.24 -0.04
CA VAL A 310 21.99 -13.86 -1.36
C VAL A 310 23.30 -13.68 -2.13
N VAL A 311 23.89 -14.78 -2.59
CA VAL A 311 25.17 -14.78 -3.31
C VAL A 311 24.96 -14.41 -4.77
N GLY A 312 25.55 -13.31 -5.23
CA GLY A 312 25.51 -12.92 -6.63
C GLY A 312 26.67 -13.53 -7.41
N VAL A 313 26.39 -14.22 -8.53
CA VAL A 313 27.40 -14.76 -9.44
C VAL A 313 27.14 -14.34 -10.89
N ASP A 314 28.16 -14.02 -11.67
CA ASP A 314 28.07 -13.82 -13.13
C ASP A 314 28.50 -15.08 -13.92
N SER A 315 29.12 -16.04 -13.24
CA SER A 315 29.58 -17.30 -13.79
C SER A 315 29.70 -18.35 -12.70
N LYS A 316 29.60 -19.63 -13.08
CA LYS A 316 29.80 -20.74 -12.13
C LYS A 316 31.18 -20.76 -11.48
N TYR A 317 32.19 -20.18 -12.12
CA TYR A 317 33.56 -20.13 -11.60
C TYR A 317 33.69 -19.24 -10.37
N CYS A 318 32.80 -18.25 -10.19
CA CYS A 318 32.78 -17.40 -9.01
C CYS A 318 32.56 -18.18 -7.71
N LEU A 319 31.88 -19.33 -7.75
CA LEU A 319 31.65 -20.16 -6.57
C LEU A 319 32.94 -20.70 -5.96
N LYS A 320 34.06 -20.72 -6.70
CA LYS A 320 35.39 -21.07 -6.16
C LYS A 320 35.91 -20.05 -5.14
N LEU A 321 35.34 -18.85 -5.10
CA LEU A 321 35.74 -17.78 -4.18
C LEU A 321 35.14 -17.95 -2.77
N ILE A 322 34.22 -18.88 -2.58
CA ILE A 322 33.56 -19.14 -1.29
C ILE A 322 33.64 -20.62 -0.94
N LYS A 323 33.56 -20.94 0.35
CA LYS A 323 33.34 -22.31 0.82
C LYS A 323 31.88 -22.66 0.66
N THR A 324 31.59 -23.87 0.21
CA THR A 324 30.23 -24.33 -0.11
C THR A 324 29.79 -25.55 0.69
N LYS A 325 30.73 -26.39 1.15
CA LYS A 325 30.44 -27.63 1.87
C LYS A 325 29.70 -27.36 3.18
N GLY A 326 28.56 -28.04 3.39
CA GLY A 326 27.77 -27.98 4.62
C GLY A 326 27.11 -26.63 4.86
N ARG A 327 26.80 -25.88 3.80
CA ARG A 327 26.21 -24.55 3.87
C ARG A 327 24.88 -24.52 3.11
N HIS A 328 23.97 -23.66 3.60
CA HIS A 328 22.70 -23.34 2.96
C HIS A 328 22.67 -21.85 2.63
N PHE A 329 22.50 -21.52 1.35
CA PHE A 329 22.36 -20.14 0.90
C PHE A 329 21.63 -20.04 -0.44
N ASN A 330 21.13 -18.84 -0.75
CA ASN A 330 20.53 -18.54 -2.04
C ASN A 330 21.56 -17.92 -2.98
N ILE A 331 21.48 -18.28 -4.26
CA ILE A 331 22.36 -17.81 -5.33
C ILE A 331 21.51 -17.04 -6.35
N LEU A 332 21.98 -15.89 -6.78
CA LEU A 332 21.40 -15.07 -7.84
C LEU A 332 22.34 -15.09 -9.05
N ASN A 333 21.87 -15.65 -10.16
CA ASN A 333 22.59 -15.80 -11.42
C ASN A 333 22.46 -14.53 -12.25
N ASN A 334 23.53 -13.75 -12.27
CA ASN A 334 23.66 -12.49 -12.97
C ASN A 334 24.38 -12.65 -14.33
N SER A 335 24.57 -13.88 -14.82
CA SER A 335 25.35 -14.15 -16.04
C SER A 335 24.77 -13.55 -17.33
N SER A 336 23.44 -13.37 -17.38
CA SER A 336 22.75 -12.81 -18.55
C SER A 336 22.33 -11.35 -18.36
N GLN A 337 22.02 -10.96 -17.12
CA GLN A 337 21.67 -9.59 -16.72
C GLN A 337 21.77 -9.51 -15.19
N GLU A 338 22.00 -8.31 -14.67
CA GLU A 338 22.02 -8.09 -13.22
C GLU A 338 20.62 -8.08 -12.61
N TYR A 339 20.52 -8.66 -11.42
CA TYR A 339 19.32 -8.71 -10.61
C TYR A 339 19.59 -8.16 -9.22
N PHE A 340 18.61 -7.45 -8.69
CA PHE A 340 18.57 -6.92 -7.34
C PHE A 340 17.80 -7.89 -6.44
N PRO A 341 18.33 -8.28 -5.27
CA PRO A 341 17.58 -9.03 -4.28
C PRO A 341 16.55 -8.11 -3.61
N LEU A 342 15.30 -8.57 -3.56
CA LEU A 342 14.16 -7.91 -2.93
C LEU A 342 13.67 -8.69 -1.70
N ASN A 343 14.12 -9.94 -1.54
CA ASN A 343 14.35 -10.69 -0.31
C ASN A 343 15.16 -11.95 -0.69
N ASN A 344 15.27 -12.94 0.20
CA ASN A 344 15.99 -14.19 -0.04
C ASN A 344 15.50 -15.03 -1.25
N ARG A 345 14.20 -14.98 -1.58
CA ARG A 345 13.56 -15.73 -2.67
C ARG A 345 12.77 -14.83 -3.64
N PHE A 346 13.09 -13.54 -3.65
CA PHE A 346 12.39 -12.52 -4.41
C PHE A 346 13.41 -11.55 -4.98
N PHE A 347 13.39 -11.34 -6.29
CA PHE A 347 14.40 -10.56 -6.98
C PHE A 347 13.80 -9.90 -8.23
N SER A 348 14.48 -8.89 -8.76
CA SER A 348 14.06 -8.23 -9.99
C SER A 348 15.26 -7.69 -10.76
N LYS A 349 15.11 -7.56 -12.08
CA LYS A 349 16.05 -6.84 -12.95
C LYS A 349 16.01 -5.32 -12.75
N THR A 350 15.10 -4.83 -11.91
CA THR A 350 14.93 -3.43 -11.52
C THR A 350 15.13 -3.31 -10.02
N GLN A 351 15.52 -2.13 -9.53
CA GLN A 351 15.74 -1.90 -8.10
C GLN A 351 14.48 -2.10 -7.24
N GLY A 352 13.28 -2.13 -7.82
CA GLY A 352 12.06 -2.39 -7.08
C GLY A 352 10.92 -2.97 -7.91
N ILE A 353 9.86 -3.35 -7.20
CA ILE A 353 8.58 -3.80 -7.73
C ILE A 353 7.50 -2.83 -7.27
N ASP A 354 6.65 -2.38 -8.20
CA ASP A 354 5.62 -1.38 -7.91
C ASP A 354 4.38 -1.98 -7.24
N LEU A 355 3.99 -3.17 -7.69
CA LEU A 355 2.79 -3.90 -7.33
C LEU A 355 3.07 -5.40 -7.40
N PHE A 356 2.44 -6.16 -6.51
CA PHE A 356 2.42 -7.61 -6.55
C PHE A 356 0.98 -8.12 -6.47
N VAL A 357 0.57 -8.89 -7.48
CA VAL A 357 -0.77 -9.49 -7.56
C VAL A 357 -0.63 -10.97 -7.82
N ASN A 358 -1.31 -11.79 -7.03
CA ASN A 358 -1.40 -13.22 -7.26
C ASN A 358 -2.65 -13.54 -8.07
N ILE A 359 -2.55 -14.48 -9.00
CA ILE A 359 -3.68 -15.02 -9.76
C ILE A 359 -3.91 -16.45 -9.28
N ASN A 360 -5.14 -16.75 -8.88
CA ASN A 360 -5.55 -18.08 -8.52
C ASN A 360 -5.98 -18.85 -9.78
N LEU A 361 -5.01 -19.46 -10.48
CA LEU A 361 -5.24 -20.20 -11.72
C LEU A 361 -6.22 -21.37 -11.51
N GLU A 362 -6.18 -22.01 -10.35
CA GLU A 362 -7.11 -23.09 -9.97
C GLU A 362 -8.57 -22.62 -9.91
N ASN A 363 -8.82 -21.40 -9.45
CA ASN A 363 -10.18 -20.87 -9.31
C ASN A 363 -10.88 -20.63 -10.65
N ILE A 364 -10.11 -20.45 -11.73
CA ILE A 364 -10.63 -20.15 -13.07
C ILE A 364 -10.51 -21.35 -14.02
N ALA A 365 -10.08 -22.51 -13.51
CA ALA A 365 -9.88 -23.72 -14.28
C ALA A 365 -11.19 -24.53 -14.43
N THR A 366 -12.17 -23.95 -15.13
CA THR A 366 -13.51 -24.57 -15.33
C THR A 366 -13.60 -25.39 -16.62
N GLY A 367 -13.01 -24.88 -17.70
CA GLY A 367 -12.92 -25.50 -19.03
C GLY A 367 -11.75 -24.88 -19.79
N VAL A 368 -11.19 -25.57 -20.79
CA VAL A 368 -9.93 -25.14 -21.44
C VAL A 368 -10.09 -23.78 -22.11
N ASP A 369 -11.16 -23.59 -22.89
CA ASP A 369 -11.38 -22.34 -23.61
C ASP A 369 -11.82 -21.21 -22.67
N GLU A 370 -12.72 -21.52 -21.73
CA GLU A 370 -13.18 -20.60 -20.68
C GLU A 370 -12.03 -20.10 -19.82
N PHE A 371 -11.07 -20.97 -19.47
CA PHE A 371 -9.89 -20.62 -18.70
C PHE A 371 -9.07 -19.52 -19.38
N PHE A 372 -8.81 -19.65 -20.69
CA PHE A 372 -8.01 -18.65 -21.42
C PHE A 372 -8.78 -17.34 -21.64
N ILE A 373 -10.09 -17.40 -21.86
CA ILE A 373 -10.96 -16.23 -21.94
C ILE A 373 -10.95 -15.47 -20.61
N GLU A 374 -11.11 -16.18 -19.49
CA GLU A 374 -11.14 -15.57 -18.17
C GLU A 374 -9.75 -15.02 -17.78
N LEU A 375 -8.68 -15.72 -18.13
CA LEU A 375 -7.32 -15.23 -17.95
C LEU A 375 -7.06 -13.91 -18.71
N GLU A 376 -7.58 -13.79 -19.94
CA GLU A 376 -7.52 -12.55 -20.70
C GLU A 376 -8.31 -11.42 -20.01
N ASN A 377 -9.52 -11.69 -19.51
CA ASN A 377 -10.32 -10.71 -18.79
C ASN A 377 -9.62 -10.21 -17.52
N ILE A 378 -9.09 -11.13 -16.72
CA ILE A 378 -8.32 -10.83 -15.52
C ILE A 378 -7.10 -9.98 -15.86
N SER A 379 -6.39 -10.29 -16.96
CA SER A 379 -5.24 -9.50 -17.39
C SER A 379 -5.60 -8.03 -17.65
N LYS A 380 -6.74 -7.77 -18.31
CA LYS A 380 -7.23 -6.41 -18.58
C LYS A 380 -7.53 -5.65 -17.29
N ASP A 381 -8.10 -6.32 -16.29
CA ASP A 381 -8.39 -5.69 -15.00
C ASP A 381 -7.13 -5.48 -14.14
N ILE A 382 -6.13 -6.36 -14.24
CA ILE A 382 -4.80 -6.16 -13.64
C ILE A 382 -4.07 -4.99 -14.30
N GLU A 383 -4.14 -4.82 -15.64
CA GLU A 383 -3.54 -3.65 -16.30
C GLU A 383 -4.16 -2.33 -15.82
N LYS A 384 -5.50 -2.25 -15.70
CA LYS A 384 -6.17 -1.08 -15.11
C LYS A 384 -5.69 -0.81 -13.68
N LEU A 385 -5.55 -1.88 -12.88
CA LEU A 385 -5.05 -1.79 -11.51
C LEU A 385 -3.62 -1.23 -11.47
N LYS A 386 -2.73 -1.72 -12.34
CA LYS A 386 -1.34 -1.23 -12.47
C LYS A 386 -1.29 0.24 -12.86
N ASP A 387 -2.12 0.66 -13.81
CA ASP A 387 -2.18 2.06 -14.23
C ASP A 387 -2.62 2.99 -13.10
N VAL A 388 -3.64 2.60 -12.34
CA VAL A 388 -4.08 3.36 -11.16
C VAL A 388 -2.96 3.44 -10.12
N LYS A 389 -2.35 2.30 -9.78
CA LYS A 389 -1.23 2.22 -8.83
C LYS A 389 -0.09 3.17 -9.23
N ARG A 390 0.40 3.07 -10.46
CA ARG A 390 1.53 3.88 -10.96
C ARG A 390 1.21 5.38 -10.92
N LYS A 391 0.04 5.79 -11.39
CA LYS A 391 -0.40 7.20 -11.35
C LYS A 391 -0.42 7.74 -9.92
N LEU A 392 -0.82 6.92 -8.94
CA LEU A 392 -0.84 7.32 -7.54
C LEU A 392 0.57 7.41 -6.95
N LEU A 393 1.42 6.41 -7.18
CA LEU A 393 2.81 6.40 -6.71
C LEU A 393 3.60 7.61 -7.21
N LEU A 394 3.47 7.94 -8.51
CA LEU A 394 4.18 9.06 -9.14
C LEU A 394 3.75 10.44 -8.61
N LYS A 395 2.53 10.56 -8.06
CA LYS A 395 2.06 11.81 -7.44
C LYS A 395 2.68 12.08 -6.07
N LYS A 396 3.21 11.06 -5.39
CA LYS A 396 3.74 11.20 -4.03
C LYS A 396 5.14 11.80 -4.07
N LYS A 397 5.34 12.93 -3.39
CA LYS A 397 6.64 13.64 -3.36
C LYS A 397 7.78 12.77 -2.84
N TYR A 398 7.51 11.95 -1.81
CA TYR A 398 8.51 11.06 -1.20
C TYR A 398 8.88 9.84 -2.07
N ASN A 399 8.18 9.58 -3.18
CA ASN A 399 8.51 8.50 -4.11
C ASN A 399 9.40 8.94 -5.29
N LYS A 400 9.67 10.24 -5.42
CA LYS A 400 10.44 10.79 -6.56
C LYS A 400 11.85 10.21 -6.70
N GLU A 401 12.44 9.74 -5.61
CA GLU A 401 13.81 9.20 -5.59
C GLU A 401 13.91 7.74 -6.08
N TYR A 402 12.80 7.00 -6.23
CA TYR A 402 12.81 5.55 -6.49
C TYR A 402 12.66 5.13 -7.96
N LYS A 403 12.62 6.08 -8.91
CA LYS A 403 12.44 5.79 -10.34
C LYS A 403 11.31 4.78 -10.62
N ILE A 404 10.12 5.06 -10.08
CA ILE A 404 8.94 4.17 -10.13
C ILE A 404 8.62 3.74 -11.57
N GLU A 405 8.84 4.63 -12.54
CA GLU A 405 8.64 4.38 -13.97
C GLU A 405 9.44 3.19 -14.51
N ASN A 406 10.57 2.85 -13.88
CA ASN A 406 11.40 1.72 -14.27
C ASN A 406 10.96 0.41 -13.61
N MET A 407 10.18 0.47 -12.53
CA MET A 407 9.77 -0.72 -11.78
C MET A 407 8.85 -1.62 -12.60
N LYS A 408 8.88 -2.92 -12.29
CA LYS A 408 7.97 -3.92 -12.86
C LYS A 408 6.91 -4.30 -11.85
N THR A 409 5.82 -4.87 -12.35
CA THR A 409 4.82 -5.55 -11.53
C THR A 409 5.20 -7.02 -11.42
N GLY A 410 5.00 -7.58 -10.22
CA GLY A 410 5.11 -9.02 -9.99
C GLY A 410 3.73 -9.67 -10.09
N ILE A 411 3.67 -10.78 -10.81
CA ILE A 411 2.49 -11.63 -10.94
C ILE A 411 2.81 -12.96 -10.29
N GLY A 412 2.16 -13.25 -9.16
CA GLY A 412 2.24 -14.54 -8.49
C GLY A 412 1.27 -15.54 -9.10
N LEU A 413 1.70 -16.78 -9.30
CA LEU A 413 0.90 -17.83 -9.93
C LEU A 413 0.66 -18.98 -8.94
N THR A 414 -0.54 -19.55 -8.93
CA THR A 414 -0.86 -20.80 -8.20
C THR A 414 -0.74 -22.02 -9.12
N ASN A 415 -0.20 -23.13 -8.60
CA ASN A 415 -0.19 -24.46 -9.20
C ASN A 415 0.02 -24.59 -10.73
N LEU A 416 0.79 -23.71 -11.38
CA LEU A 416 0.96 -23.69 -12.84
C LEU A 416 1.35 -25.07 -13.40
N PHE A 417 2.19 -25.80 -12.66
CA PHE A 417 2.68 -27.13 -13.04
C PHE A 417 1.70 -28.28 -12.82
N LYS A 418 0.67 -28.08 -12.00
CA LYS A 418 -0.42 -29.04 -11.75
C LYS A 418 -1.72 -28.64 -12.42
N LEU A 419 -1.77 -27.45 -13.01
CA LEU A 419 -2.98 -26.84 -13.53
C LEU A 419 -3.72 -27.73 -14.54
N GLY A 420 -2.99 -28.50 -15.36
CA GLY A 420 -3.62 -29.42 -16.32
C GLY A 420 -4.43 -30.54 -15.69
N GLU A 421 -4.23 -30.87 -14.40
CA GLU A 421 -5.04 -31.85 -13.65
C GLU A 421 -6.51 -31.39 -13.50
N ASN A 422 -6.81 -30.12 -13.81
CA ASN A 422 -8.17 -29.57 -13.81
C ASN A 422 -8.97 -29.90 -15.06
N PHE A 423 -8.32 -30.33 -16.15
CA PHE A 423 -8.97 -30.48 -17.45
C PHE A 423 -8.89 -31.93 -17.92
N GLU A 424 -9.99 -32.45 -18.43
CA GLU A 424 -10.02 -33.80 -19.01
C GLU A 424 -9.09 -33.86 -20.23
N ASN A 425 -8.31 -34.94 -20.33
CA ASN A 425 -7.42 -35.24 -21.46
C ASN A 425 -6.23 -34.28 -21.67
N GLU A 426 -5.98 -33.34 -20.75
CA GLU A 426 -4.82 -32.46 -20.83
C GLU A 426 -3.60 -33.05 -20.13
N LYS A 427 -2.44 -33.04 -20.82
CA LYS A 427 -1.18 -33.40 -20.18
C LYS A 427 -0.67 -32.21 -19.38
N THR A 428 -0.52 -32.39 -18.07
CA THR A 428 -0.21 -31.32 -17.12
C THR A 428 0.97 -30.44 -17.53
N MET A 429 2.06 -31.08 -17.98
CA MET A 429 3.26 -30.34 -18.39
C MET A 429 3.04 -29.54 -19.68
N GLU A 430 2.34 -30.08 -20.68
CA GLU A 430 2.07 -29.38 -21.95
C GLU A 430 1.13 -28.20 -21.74
N PHE A 431 0.09 -28.39 -20.91
CA PHE A 431 -0.83 -27.34 -20.52
C PHE A 431 -0.11 -26.21 -19.78
N ALA A 432 0.79 -26.53 -18.84
CA ALA A 432 1.61 -25.54 -18.14
C ALA A 432 2.43 -24.66 -19.11
N LYS A 433 3.02 -25.25 -20.17
CA LYS A 433 3.74 -24.47 -21.21
C LYS A 433 2.79 -23.54 -21.95
N LYS A 434 1.64 -24.05 -22.38
CA LYS A 434 0.61 -23.29 -23.10
C LYS A 434 0.17 -22.09 -22.26
N THR A 435 -0.18 -22.33 -21.00
CA THR A 435 -0.58 -21.29 -20.05
C THR A 435 0.53 -20.28 -19.80
N TYR A 436 1.77 -20.72 -19.62
CA TYR A 436 2.91 -19.81 -19.46
C TYR A 436 3.11 -18.90 -20.68
N ARG A 437 3.03 -19.44 -21.89
CA ARG A 437 3.16 -18.66 -23.13
C ARG A 437 2.06 -17.60 -23.22
N GLU A 438 0.84 -17.96 -22.86
CA GLU A 438 -0.28 -17.02 -22.90
C GLU A 438 -0.13 -15.92 -21.84
N LEU A 439 0.19 -16.29 -20.59
CA LEU A 439 0.56 -15.32 -19.55
C LEU A 439 1.66 -14.37 -20.02
N ALA A 440 2.70 -14.90 -20.68
CA ALA A 440 3.79 -14.08 -21.19
C ALA A 440 3.35 -13.12 -22.32
N LYS A 441 2.30 -13.43 -23.08
CA LYS A 441 1.72 -12.47 -24.04
C LYS A 441 0.89 -11.40 -23.32
N LEU A 442 0.01 -11.83 -22.42
CA LEU A 442 -0.91 -10.96 -21.66
C LEU A 442 -0.17 -9.97 -20.75
N PHE A 443 0.96 -10.39 -20.18
CA PHE A 443 1.80 -9.56 -19.30
C PHE A 443 3.18 -9.30 -19.94
N PRO A 444 3.28 -8.45 -20.98
CA PRO A 444 4.49 -8.28 -21.78
C PRO A 444 5.69 -7.74 -20.96
N LYS A 445 5.42 -6.95 -19.91
CA LYS A 445 6.43 -6.19 -19.16
C LYS A 445 6.68 -6.70 -17.74
N ASP A 446 5.92 -7.69 -17.29
CA ASP A 446 5.86 -8.10 -15.88
C ASP A 446 6.68 -9.36 -15.61
N LEU A 447 6.84 -9.68 -14.34
CA LEU A 447 7.65 -10.79 -13.84
C LEU A 447 6.76 -11.83 -13.15
N PHE A 448 7.01 -13.11 -13.40
CA PHE A 448 6.21 -14.21 -12.87
C PHE A 448 6.90 -14.89 -11.70
N PHE A 449 6.18 -15.08 -10.61
CA PHE A 449 6.69 -15.67 -9.38
C PHE A 449 5.80 -16.82 -8.93
N GLY A 450 6.39 -17.82 -8.29
CA GLY A 450 5.61 -18.81 -7.56
C GLY A 450 5.00 -18.17 -6.32
N LEU A 451 3.74 -18.48 -6.01
CA LEU A 451 3.10 -17.96 -4.81
C LEU A 451 3.75 -18.53 -3.53
N SER A 452 4.61 -17.73 -2.89
CA SER A 452 5.33 -18.12 -1.67
C SER A 452 4.63 -17.68 -0.37
N ASN A 453 3.66 -16.77 -0.43
CA ASN A 453 2.91 -16.30 0.74
C ASN A 453 1.92 -17.37 1.24
N GLU A 454 2.20 -17.94 2.40
CA GLU A 454 1.41 -19.02 3.02
C GLU A 454 -0.03 -18.63 3.32
N VAL A 455 -0.26 -17.44 3.88
CA VAL A 455 -1.61 -16.94 4.19
C VAL A 455 -2.46 -16.84 2.93
N VAL A 456 -1.85 -16.42 1.81
CA VAL A 456 -2.54 -16.32 0.52
C VAL A 456 -2.82 -17.71 -0.05
N ARG A 457 -1.87 -18.65 0.06
CA ARG A 457 -2.10 -20.05 -0.33
C ARG A 457 -3.25 -20.65 0.43
N GLU A 458 -3.29 -20.53 1.76
CA GLU A 458 -4.41 -21.03 2.58
C GLU A 458 -5.75 -20.41 2.17
N LYS A 459 -5.78 -19.10 1.91
CA LYS A 459 -7.00 -18.43 1.43
C LYS A 459 -7.47 -19.03 0.10
N PHE A 460 -6.57 -19.15 -0.87
CA PHE A 460 -6.90 -19.73 -2.18
C PHE A 460 -7.29 -21.21 -2.09
N SER A 461 -6.63 -21.98 -1.22
CA SER A 461 -6.98 -23.39 -0.97
C SER A 461 -8.39 -23.53 -0.41
N LYS A 462 -8.78 -22.68 0.55
CA LYS A 462 -10.13 -22.68 1.12
C LYS A 462 -11.22 -22.36 0.10
N ILE A 463 -10.93 -21.48 -0.86
CA ILE A 463 -11.87 -21.07 -1.90
C ILE A 463 -12.07 -22.18 -2.94
N THR A 464 -10.97 -22.82 -3.36
CA THR A 464 -10.98 -23.81 -4.43
C THR A 464 -11.22 -25.24 -3.95
N GLY A 465 -11.04 -25.50 -2.65
CA GLY A 465 -11.03 -26.86 -2.10
C GLY A 465 -9.79 -27.67 -2.47
N LYS A 466 -8.78 -27.05 -3.09
CA LYS A 466 -7.56 -27.70 -3.57
C LYS A 466 -6.34 -27.21 -2.81
N GLU A 467 -5.34 -28.06 -2.67
CA GLU A 467 -4.07 -27.64 -2.09
C GLU A 467 -3.30 -26.71 -3.04
N ILE A 468 -3.07 -25.47 -2.61
CA ILE A 468 -2.18 -24.56 -3.31
C ILE A 468 -0.76 -24.73 -2.79
N LEU A 469 0.15 -25.14 -3.67
CA LEU A 469 1.55 -25.38 -3.32
C LEU A 469 2.39 -24.11 -3.55
N SER A 470 3.42 -23.93 -2.71
CA SER A 470 4.52 -23.04 -3.07
C SER A 470 5.14 -23.61 -4.34
N GLN A 471 5.04 -22.93 -5.49
CA GLN A 471 5.54 -23.41 -6.78
C GLN A 471 7.08 -23.44 -6.83
N GLU A 472 7.68 -24.16 -5.91
CA GLU A 472 9.11 -24.38 -5.81
C GLU A 472 9.46 -25.53 -6.76
N VAL A 473 10.09 -25.17 -7.87
CA VAL A 473 10.91 -26.06 -8.70
C VAL A 473 10.17 -27.24 -9.33
N LEU A 474 9.62 -27.09 -10.53
CA LEU A 474 9.44 -28.26 -11.42
C LEU A 474 9.72 -27.90 -12.90
N GLY A 475 10.85 -28.43 -13.39
CA GLY A 475 10.91 -29.13 -14.68
C GLY A 475 10.76 -28.36 -16.00
N PHE A 476 10.75 -27.02 -16.03
CA PHE A 476 10.54 -26.31 -17.31
C PHE A 476 11.73 -25.50 -17.82
N GLU A 477 12.53 -26.07 -18.73
CA GLU A 477 13.61 -25.37 -19.43
C GLU A 477 13.11 -24.10 -20.14
N GLU A 478 11.92 -24.13 -20.75
CA GLU A 478 11.38 -22.97 -21.48
C GLU A 478 10.84 -21.86 -20.54
N CYS A 479 10.42 -22.14 -19.29
CA CYS A 479 10.18 -21.07 -18.30
C CYS A 479 11.50 -20.49 -17.83
N LEU A 480 12.46 -21.35 -17.47
CA LEU A 480 13.73 -20.95 -16.89
C LEU A 480 14.57 -20.10 -17.86
N ASN A 481 14.47 -20.36 -19.17
CA ASN A 481 15.08 -19.56 -20.23
C ASN A 481 14.36 -18.23 -20.49
N SER A 482 13.11 -18.06 -20.04
CA SER A 482 12.36 -16.82 -20.25
C SER A 482 12.84 -15.71 -19.33
N LYS A 483 13.01 -14.50 -19.90
CA LYS A 483 13.36 -13.28 -19.15
C LYS A 483 12.34 -12.90 -18.05
N LYS A 484 11.14 -13.48 -18.05
CA LYS A 484 10.05 -13.16 -17.10
C LYS A 484 9.89 -14.12 -15.93
N CYS A 485 10.31 -15.38 -16.08
CA CYS A 485 10.17 -16.41 -15.03
C CYS A 485 11.13 -16.13 -13.87
N CYS A 486 10.62 -15.88 -12.66
CA CYS A 486 11.43 -15.58 -11.47
C CYS A 486 11.29 -16.68 -10.41
N PHE A 487 11.22 -17.94 -10.85
CA PHE A 487 11.13 -19.08 -9.94
C PHE A 487 12.52 -19.45 -9.42
N THR A 488 12.57 -19.92 -8.18
CA THR A 488 13.80 -20.37 -7.52
C THR A 488 14.01 -21.86 -7.82
N GLY A 489 15.19 -22.23 -8.31
CA GLY A 489 15.68 -23.61 -8.43
C GLY A 489 16.15 -24.17 -7.08
N LYS A 490 16.27 -25.49 -6.94
CA LYS A 490 16.89 -26.14 -5.77
C LYS A 490 18.04 -27.02 -6.22
N ALA A 491 19.14 -27.03 -5.46
CA ALA A 491 20.30 -27.86 -5.71
C ALA A 491 20.88 -28.41 -4.40
N GLY A 492 21.12 -29.73 -4.38
CA GLY A 492 21.78 -30.44 -3.29
C GLY A 492 23.30 -30.54 -3.44
N SER A 493 23.82 -30.22 -4.62
CA SER A 493 25.24 -30.36 -4.95
C SER A 493 25.77 -29.23 -5.84
N ILE A 494 27.07 -28.95 -5.79
CA ILE A 494 27.69 -27.95 -6.68
C ILE A 494 27.58 -28.34 -8.15
N ARG A 495 27.50 -29.64 -8.45
CA ARG A 495 27.22 -30.12 -9.80
C ARG A 495 25.84 -29.64 -10.27
N GLU A 496 24.80 -29.84 -9.46
CA GLU A 496 23.45 -29.37 -9.78
C GLU A 496 23.37 -27.84 -9.86
N VAL A 497 24.06 -27.11 -8.97
CA VAL A 497 24.16 -25.65 -9.06
C VAL A 497 24.72 -25.24 -10.42
N ASN A 498 25.81 -25.86 -10.87
CA ASN A 498 26.42 -25.55 -12.16
C ASN A 498 25.47 -25.84 -13.33
N GLU A 499 24.76 -26.98 -13.30
CA GLU A 499 23.77 -27.34 -14.31
C GLU A 499 22.64 -26.29 -14.39
N LEU A 500 22.12 -25.82 -13.25
CA LEU A 500 21.09 -24.78 -13.20
C LEU A 500 21.61 -23.41 -13.65
N LEU A 501 22.85 -23.06 -13.30
CA LEU A 501 23.49 -21.82 -13.76
C LEU A 501 23.69 -21.80 -15.28
N ASP A 502 24.12 -22.93 -15.85
CA ASP A 502 24.28 -23.11 -17.30
C ASP A 502 22.92 -23.02 -18.01
N LYS A 503 21.85 -23.55 -17.41
CA LYS A 503 20.45 -23.41 -17.84
C LYS A 503 19.84 -22.02 -17.57
N LYS A 504 20.65 -21.03 -17.16
CA LYS A 504 20.23 -19.64 -16.90
C LYS A 504 19.12 -19.49 -15.86
N VAL A 505 18.99 -20.45 -14.95
CA VAL A 505 18.12 -20.32 -13.77
C VAL A 505 18.58 -19.12 -12.97
N LYS A 506 17.66 -18.19 -12.73
CA LYS A 506 17.99 -16.86 -12.17
C LYS A 506 18.29 -16.92 -10.68
N GLN A 507 17.60 -17.78 -9.94
CA GLN A 507 17.85 -17.94 -8.52
C GLN A 507 17.87 -19.42 -8.15
N ILE A 508 18.80 -19.82 -7.29
CA ILE A 508 18.98 -21.20 -6.86
C ILE A 508 19.10 -21.20 -5.33
N GLU A 509 18.29 -22.00 -4.66
CA GLU A 509 18.50 -22.38 -3.27
C GLU A 509 19.46 -23.57 -3.24
N PHE A 510 20.60 -23.40 -2.59
CA PHE A 510 21.62 -24.43 -2.46
C PHE A 510 21.66 -24.96 -1.03
N ILE A 511 21.55 -26.28 -0.88
CA ILE A 511 21.52 -26.99 0.41
C ILE A 511 22.51 -28.15 0.30
N SER A 512 23.72 -28.01 0.88
CA SER A 512 24.78 -29.04 0.83
C SER A 512 25.04 -29.76 2.13
#